data_AF-A0A142XFQ9-F1
#
_entry.id   AF-A0A142XFQ9-F1
#
_cell.length_a   1.000
_cell.length_b   1.000
_cell.length_c   1.000
_cell.angle_alpha   90.00
_cell.angle_beta   90.00
_cell.angle_gamma   90.00
#
_symmetry.space_group_name_H-M   'P 1'
#
loop_
_entity.id
_entity.type
_entity.pdbx_description
1 polymer ?
#
loop_
_entity_poly.entity_id
_entity_poly.type
_entity_poly.pdbx_seq_one_letter_code
_entity_poly.pdbx_strand_id
1 'polypeptide(L)'
;MKNLIFLGAIALLLFSLSAALSLWLNQSRQQQETAEKDKEKEKGDKPPLKPGPSGDSSKDPVEPKTIPKIPQSNMGPNVGALDHQAQLERKALQISLVLQDVQAQREATDALLRQVTTELKTATKNPEPEPKAVEDLKKRQAEDRANEIKNYEKLAAVYDAMTPEGAAPILKQMAESGTGKMEQAAQILVRMKERNTARLMEALGDPALAAQLMDKVRQLKALNAASAAPGVAPAPTPSGATPGRPLQ
;
A
#
# COMPACT_ATOMS: atom_id res chain seq x y z
N MET A 1 -8.57 -21.57 -23.11
CA MET A 1 -7.24 -21.19 -22.57
C MET A 1 -7.18 -19.74 -22.06
N LYS A 2 -7.75 -18.75 -22.76
CA LYS A 2 -7.74 -17.34 -22.30
C LYS A 2 -8.37 -17.12 -20.91
N ASN A 3 -9.43 -17.87 -20.58
CA ASN A 3 -10.11 -17.75 -19.28
C ASN A 3 -9.27 -18.30 -18.10
N LEU A 4 -8.37 -19.25 -18.33
CA LEU A 4 -7.47 -19.77 -17.30
C LEU A 4 -6.38 -18.75 -16.95
N ILE A 5 -5.90 -18.01 -17.96
CA ILE A 5 -4.92 -16.92 -17.76
C ILE A 5 -5.55 -15.79 -16.94
N PHE A 6 -6.81 -15.43 -17.24
CA PHE A 6 -7.53 -14.41 -16.48
C PHE A 6 -7.77 -14.82 -15.02
N LEU A 7 -8.12 -16.09 -14.78
CA LEU A 7 -8.31 -16.61 -13.43
C LEU A 7 -7.00 -16.65 -12.63
N GLY A 8 -5.88 -17.00 -13.27
CA GLY A 8 -4.55 -16.96 -12.67
C GLY A 8 -4.10 -15.55 -12.30
N ALA A 9 -4.39 -14.55 -13.15
CA ALA A 9 -4.06 -13.16 -12.88
C ALA A 9 -4.85 -12.60 -11.68
N ILE A 10 -6.14 -12.95 -11.56
CA ILE A 10 -6.97 -12.54 -10.42
C ILE A 10 -6.48 -13.20 -9.12
N ALA A 11 -6.11 -14.49 -9.16
CA ALA A 11 -5.57 -15.20 -8.00
C ALA A 11 -4.25 -14.58 -7.50
N LEU A 12 -3.36 -14.18 -8.41
CA LEU A 12 -2.11 -13.49 -8.06
C LEU A 12 -2.36 -12.11 -7.46
N LEU A 13 -3.34 -11.37 -7.97
CA LEU A 13 -3.69 -10.05 -7.45
C LEU A 13 -4.28 -10.15 -6.03
N LEU A 14 -5.18 -11.10 -5.79
CA LEU A 14 -5.75 -11.32 -4.46
C LEU A 14 -4.70 -11.81 -3.44
N PHE A 15 -3.76 -12.67 -3.88
CA PHE A 15 -2.67 -13.13 -3.02
C PHE A 15 -1.72 -12.00 -2.63
N SER A 16 -1.39 -11.11 -3.58
CA SER A 16 -0.58 -9.90 -3.35
C SER A 16 -1.21 -8.95 -2.33
N LEU A 17 -2.51 -8.63 -2.48
CA LEU A 17 -3.20 -7.76 -1.53
C LEU A 17 -3.25 -8.38 -0.12
N SER A 18 -3.47 -9.69 -0.03
CA SER A 18 -3.50 -10.40 1.25
C SER A 18 -2.14 -10.42 1.95
N ALA A 19 -1.06 -10.61 1.18
CA ALA A 19 0.31 -10.54 1.71
C ALA A 19 0.67 -9.12 2.20
N ALA A 20 0.27 -8.08 1.47
CA ALA A 20 0.51 -6.69 1.86
C ALA A 20 -0.26 -6.33 3.16
N LEU A 21 -1.52 -6.75 3.27
CA LEU A 21 -2.32 -6.57 4.48
C LEU A 21 -1.74 -7.32 5.69
N SER A 22 -1.23 -8.54 5.47
CA SER A 22 -0.58 -9.34 6.53
C SER A 22 0.70 -8.68 7.05
N LEU A 23 1.53 -8.14 6.15
CA LEU A 23 2.73 -7.38 6.53
C LEU A 23 2.38 -6.09 7.26
N TRP A 24 1.37 -5.35 6.80
CA TRP A 24 0.94 -4.11 7.45
C TRP A 24 0.39 -4.34 8.86
N LEU A 25 -0.43 -5.38 9.05
CA LEU A 25 -0.92 -5.78 10.37
C LEU A 25 0.21 -6.20 11.31
N ASN A 26 1.17 -6.99 10.82
CA ASN A 26 2.31 -7.40 11.63
C ASN A 26 3.22 -6.21 12.01
N GLN A 27 3.41 -5.25 11.09
CA GLN A 27 4.16 -4.03 11.35
C GLN A 27 3.46 -3.11 12.37
N SER A 28 2.12 -3.03 12.31
CA SER A 28 1.35 -2.25 13.29
C SER A 28 1.44 -2.82 14.71
N ARG A 29 1.48 -4.15 14.87
CA ARG A 29 1.70 -4.79 16.18
C ARG A 29 3.09 -4.50 16.74
N GLN A 30 4.14 -4.55 15.91
CA GLN A 30 5.51 -4.25 16.36
C GLN A 30 5.69 -2.78 16.81
N GLN A 31 4.99 -1.84 16.18
CA GLN A 31 5.00 -0.43 16.62
C GLN A 31 4.30 -0.23 17.97
N GLN A 32 3.28 -1.04 18.26
CA GLN A 32 2.55 -0.96 19.52
C GLN A 32 3.40 -1.53 20.69
N GLU A 33 4.12 -2.64 20.46
CA GLU A 33 5.03 -3.24 21.46
C GLU A 33 6.28 -2.37 21.73
N THR A 34 6.75 -1.60 20.76
CA THR A 34 7.87 -0.65 20.95
C THR A 34 7.42 0.64 21.65
N ALA A 35 6.21 1.14 21.37
CA ALA A 35 5.65 2.31 22.05
C ALA A 35 5.29 2.03 23.54
N GLU A 36 4.97 0.79 23.89
CA GLU A 36 4.69 0.41 25.29
C GLU A 36 5.98 0.23 26.10
N LYS A 37 7.08 -0.22 25.46
CA LYS A 37 8.40 -0.32 26.11
C LYS A 37 9.10 1.02 26.37
N ASP A 38 8.81 2.06 25.58
CA ASP A 38 9.36 3.41 25.83
C ASP A 38 8.57 4.21 26.88
N LYS A 39 7.27 3.92 27.09
CA LYS A 39 6.48 4.58 28.14
C LYS A 39 6.79 4.09 29.56
N GLU A 40 7.46 2.95 29.72
CA GLU A 40 7.88 2.45 31.05
C GLU A 40 9.26 2.98 31.49
N LYS A 41 10.00 3.68 30.61
CA LYS A 41 11.30 4.30 30.95
C LYS A 41 11.25 5.82 31.22
N GLU A 42 10.11 6.48 31.04
CA GLU A 42 10.00 7.94 31.15
C GLU A 42 9.25 8.42 32.42
N LYS A 43 9.52 7.79 33.57
CA LYS A 43 9.21 8.33 34.91
C LYS A 43 10.42 8.18 35.83
N GLY A 44 11.46 8.94 35.56
CA GLY A 44 12.63 9.01 36.43
C GLY A 44 13.74 9.87 35.83
N ASP A 45 13.58 11.18 35.95
CA ASP A 45 14.57 12.14 36.45
C ASP A 45 14.59 13.48 35.70
N LYS A 46 14.56 14.54 36.52
CA LYS A 46 14.71 15.94 36.10
C LYS A 46 16.19 16.27 35.87
N PRO A 47 16.48 17.30 35.05
CA PRO A 47 17.82 17.58 34.54
C PRO A 47 18.62 18.53 35.45
N PRO A 48 19.96 18.53 35.31
CA PRO A 48 20.70 19.78 35.40
C PRO A 48 21.41 20.14 34.08
N LEU A 49 21.19 21.39 33.68
CA LEU A 49 22.06 22.32 32.94
C LEU A 49 23.56 21.95 33.09
N LYS A 50 24.47 22.01 32.10
CA LYS A 50 24.82 23.13 31.19
C LYS A 50 26.03 22.66 30.28
N PRO A 51 26.72 23.51 29.49
CA PRO A 51 26.94 23.29 28.05
C PRO A 51 28.41 22.99 27.64
N GLY A 52 28.60 22.59 26.38
CA GLY A 52 29.75 23.08 25.59
C GLY A 52 30.47 22.05 24.71
N PRO A 53 31.08 22.48 23.58
CA PRO A 53 31.29 21.65 22.39
C PRO A 53 32.78 21.40 22.07
N SER A 54 33.07 20.21 21.55
CA SER A 54 34.31 19.82 20.84
C SER A 54 34.23 18.30 20.66
N GLY A 55 34.68 17.66 19.60
CA GLY A 55 35.53 18.02 18.49
C GLY A 55 35.93 16.68 17.89
N ASP A 56 35.81 16.60 16.57
CA ASP A 56 36.54 15.75 15.63
C ASP A 56 37.72 14.94 16.20
N SER A 57 37.79 13.62 15.92
CA SER A 57 39.02 12.91 15.52
C SER A 57 38.81 11.39 15.43
N SER A 58 39.00 10.89 14.21
CA SER A 58 39.29 9.52 13.81
C SER A 58 40.36 8.80 14.65
N LYS A 59 40.19 7.48 14.85
CA LYS A 59 41.21 6.42 14.60
C LYS A 59 40.76 5.05 15.12
N ASP A 60 40.53 4.12 14.20
CA ASP A 60 40.80 2.68 14.36
C ASP A 60 42.32 2.43 14.55
N PRO A 61 42.82 1.19 14.74
CA PRO A 61 42.35 0.03 15.50
C PRO A 61 43.47 -0.56 16.40
N VAL A 62 43.16 -1.19 17.54
CA VAL A 62 44.15 -2.01 18.27
C VAL A 62 43.48 -3.25 18.89
N GLU A 63 43.79 -4.42 18.34
CA GLU A 63 43.67 -5.72 19.02
C GLU A 63 44.54 -5.75 20.29
N PRO A 64 44.11 -6.50 21.33
CA PRO A 64 45.08 -7.43 21.89
C PRO A 64 44.51 -8.83 22.23
N LYS A 65 45.28 -9.81 21.77
CA LYS A 65 45.50 -11.18 22.27
C LYS A 65 45.00 -11.54 23.70
N THR A 66 44.17 -12.58 23.73
CA THR A 66 44.20 -13.77 24.62
C THR A 66 44.60 -13.63 26.09
N ILE A 67 43.63 -13.87 26.99
CA ILE A 67 43.80 -14.68 28.21
C ILE A 67 42.51 -15.51 28.42
N PRO A 68 42.53 -16.86 28.41
CA PRO A 68 41.40 -17.67 28.85
C PRO A 68 41.34 -17.65 30.37
N LYS A 69 40.43 -16.84 30.93
CA LYS A 69 40.15 -16.83 32.37
C LYS A 69 39.22 -18.01 32.69
N ILE A 70 39.79 -19.03 33.31
CA ILE A 70 39.10 -20.18 33.90
C ILE A 70 38.04 -19.64 34.89
N PRO A 71 36.75 -20.02 34.76
CA PRO A 71 35.75 -19.62 35.74
C PRO A 71 36.00 -20.40 37.04
N GLN A 72 36.37 -19.68 38.11
CA GLN A 72 36.39 -20.23 39.46
C GLN A 72 34.98 -20.68 39.83
N SER A 73 34.83 -21.97 40.13
CA SER A 73 33.62 -22.56 40.67
C SER A 73 33.36 -22.01 42.07
N ASN A 74 32.53 -20.98 42.16
CA ASN A 74 32.04 -20.46 43.42
C ASN A 74 30.83 -21.32 43.85
N MET A 75 31.09 -22.44 44.54
CA MET A 75 30.05 -23.23 45.21
C MET A 75 29.63 -22.51 46.50
N GLY A 76 28.83 -21.46 46.34
CA GLY A 76 28.01 -20.89 47.41
C GLY A 76 26.70 -21.67 47.55
N PRO A 77 26.06 -21.69 48.74
CA PRO A 77 24.90 -22.52 49.01
C PRO A 77 23.69 -22.06 48.18
N ASN A 78 23.34 -22.85 47.15
CA ASN A 78 22.03 -23.18 46.57
C ASN A 78 20.78 -22.25 46.72
N VAL A 79 20.92 -20.95 46.96
CA VAL A 79 19.76 -20.02 47.01
C VAL A 79 19.17 -19.80 45.61
N GLY A 80 19.99 -19.91 44.55
CA GLY A 80 19.54 -19.74 43.16
C GLY A 80 18.67 -20.87 42.61
N ALA A 81 18.66 -22.06 43.24
CA ALA A 81 17.86 -23.19 42.76
C ALA A 81 16.34 -22.92 42.91
N LEU A 82 15.93 -22.27 44.00
CA LEU A 82 14.54 -21.87 44.24
C LEU A 82 14.10 -20.76 43.29
N ASP A 83 14.95 -19.76 43.05
CA ASP A 83 14.67 -18.68 42.09
C ASP A 83 14.57 -19.21 40.65
N HIS A 84 15.41 -20.18 40.28
CA HIS A 84 15.34 -20.84 38.98
C HIS A 84 14.03 -21.62 38.81
N GLN A 85 13.57 -22.32 39.85
CA GLN A 85 12.30 -23.03 39.79
C GLN A 85 11.11 -22.07 39.61
N ALA A 86 11.07 -20.96 40.37
CA ALA A 86 10.04 -19.94 40.23
C ALA A 86 10.03 -19.29 38.82
N GLN A 87 11.21 -19.11 38.21
CA GLN A 87 11.30 -18.61 36.83
C GLN A 87 10.78 -19.62 35.80
N LEU A 88 11.03 -20.92 35.99
CA LEU A 88 10.52 -21.96 35.10
C LEU A 88 9.00 -22.06 35.17
N GLU A 89 8.42 -21.96 36.36
CA GLU A 89 6.96 -21.94 36.54
C GLU A 89 6.30 -20.74 35.84
N ARG A 90 6.89 -19.54 35.97
CA ARG A 90 6.41 -18.35 35.24
C ARG A 90 6.47 -18.53 33.72
N LYS A 91 7.57 -19.11 33.22
CA LYS A 91 7.71 -19.40 31.78
C LYS A 91 6.71 -20.46 31.32
N ALA A 92 6.46 -21.50 32.12
CA ALA A 92 5.47 -22.52 31.81
C ALA A 92 4.06 -21.92 31.71
N LEU A 93 3.70 -21.00 32.62
CA LEU A 93 2.43 -20.29 32.56
C LEU A 93 2.32 -19.39 31.32
N GLN A 94 3.37 -18.64 30.97
CA GLN A 94 3.39 -17.82 29.75
C GLN A 94 3.22 -18.67 28.49
N ILE A 95 3.93 -19.80 28.41
CA ILE A 95 3.80 -20.74 27.29
C ILE A 95 2.38 -21.29 27.22
N SER A 96 1.76 -21.66 28.36
CA SER A 96 0.40 -22.17 28.38
C SER A 96 -0.63 -21.15 27.86
N LEU A 97 -0.46 -19.86 28.21
CA LEU A 97 -1.32 -18.78 27.74
C LEU A 97 -1.19 -18.57 26.23
N VAL A 98 0.04 -18.58 25.71
CA VAL A 98 0.31 -18.44 24.28
C VAL A 98 -0.28 -19.61 23.49
N LEU A 99 -0.16 -20.84 24.01
CA LEU A 99 -0.75 -22.01 23.37
C LEU A 99 -2.28 -21.93 23.31
N GLN A 100 -2.92 -21.42 24.35
CA GLN A 100 -4.37 -21.20 24.37
C GLN A 100 -4.80 -20.14 23.35
N ASP A 101 -4.08 -19.02 23.24
CA ASP A 101 -4.36 -17.99 22.23
C ASP A 101 -4.19 -18.53 20.80
N VAL A 102 -3.12 -19.28 20.54
CA VAL A 102 -2.89 -19.92 19.23
C VAL A 102 -4.00 -20.91 18.87
N GLN A 103 -4.51 -21.67 19.85
CA GLN A 103 -5.65 -22.56 19.64
C GLN A 103 -6.93 -21.79 19.32
N ALA A 104 -7.24 -20.74 20.08
CA ALA A 104 -8.41 -19.90 19.84
C ALA A 104 -8.36 -19.22 18.45
N GLN A 105 -7.17 -18.73 18.05
CA GLN A 105 -6.97 -18.16 16.72
C GLN A 105 -7.18 -19.21 15.62
N ARG A 106 -6.66 -20.43 15.78
CA ARG A 106 -6.90 -21.53 14.82
C ARG A 106 -8.38 -21.82 14.66
N GLU A 107 -9.13 -21.96 15.75
CA GLU A 107 -10.57 -22.21 15.71
C GLU A 107 -11.34 -21.07 15.02
N ALA A 108 -11.01 -19.82 15.32
CA ALA A 108 -11.59 -18.65 14.64
C ALA A 108 -11.29 -18.65 13.13
N THR A 109 -10.07 -19.03 12.75
CA THR A 109 -9.65 -19.08 11.34
C THR A 109 -10.37 -20.21 10.60
N ASP A 110 -10.50 -21.38 11.22
CA ASP A 110 -11.24 -22.52 10.68
C ASP A 110 -12.74 -22.24 10.56
N ALA A 111 -13.32 -21.52 11.52
CA ALA A 111 -14.72 -21.07 11.45
C ALA A 111 -14.94 -20.12 10.27
N LEU A 112 -14.03 -19.17 10.07
CA LEU A 112 -14.10 -18.23 8.94
C LEU A 112 -13.90 -18.94 7.60
N LEU A 113 -12.96 -19.89 7.51
CA LEU A 113 -12.78 -20.72 6.32
C LEU A 113 -14.03 -21.54 6.00
N ARG A 114 -14.69 -22.10 7.01
CA ARG A 114 -15.98 -22.79 6.82
C ARG A 114 -17.05 -21.84 6.32
N GLN A 115 -17.16 -20.64 6.88
CA GLN A 115 -18.14 -19.63 6.42
C GLN A 115 -17.90 -19.23 4.97
N VAL A 116 -16.66 -18.88 4.61
CA VAL A 116 -16.29 -18.54 3.22
C VAL A 116 -16.56 -19.72 2.29
N THR A 117 -16.27 -20.95 2.72
CA THR A 117 -16.56 -22.16 1.92
C THR A 117 -18.07 -22.38 1.75
N THR A 118 -18.88 -22.12 2.78
CA THR A 118 -20.33 -22.20 2.67
C THR A 118 -20.89 -21.12 1.76
N GLU A 119 -20.41 -19.87 1.87
CA GLU A 119 -20.82 -18.75 1.02
C GLU A 119 -20.44 -18.98 -0.44
N LEU A 120 -19.24 -19.50 -0.71
CA LEU A 120 -18.81 -19.92 -2.04
C LEU A 120 -19.68 -21.05 -2.58
N LYS A 121 -19.98 -22.08 -1.77
CA LYS A 121 -20.87 -23.18 -2.19
C LYS A 121 -22.29 -22.69 -2.47
N THR A 122 -22.83 -21.77 -1.68
CA THR A 122 -24.15 -21.18 -1.93
C THR A 122 -24.16 -20.28 -3.16
N ALA A 123 -23.12 -19.46 -3.36
CA ALA A 123 -22.96 -18.61 -4.54
C ALA A 123 -22.76 -19.45 -5.82
N THR A 124 -22.09 -20.60 -5.72
CA THR A 124 -21.86 -21.50 -6.87
C THR A 124 -23.08 -22.37 -7.19
N LYS A 125 -23.91 -22.71 -6.20
CA LYS A 125 -25.17 -23.45 -6.40
C LYS A 125 -26.31 -22.62 -6.98
N ASN A 126 -26.22 -21.29 -6.91
CA ASN A 126 -27.09 -20.35 -7.64
C ASN A 126 -26.31 -19.65 -8.76
N PRO A 127 -25.84 -20.36 -9.80
CA PRO A 127 -25.05 -19.78 -10.88
C PRO A 127 -25.90 -19.06 -11.93
N GLU A 128 -27.17 -18.77 -11.65
CA GLU A 128 -27.98 -17.91 -12.50
C GLU A 128 -27.84 -16.48 -11.96
N PRO A 129 -26.88 -15.67 -12.48
CA PRO A 129 -26.98 -14.25 -12.26
C PRO A 129 -28.28 -13.84 -12.93
N GLU A 130 -29.31 -13.55 -12.13
CA GLU A 130 -30.49 -12.89 -12.68
C GLU A 130 -29.97 -11.71 -13.51
N PRO A 131 -30.37 -11.56 -14.79
CA PRO A 131 -29.85 -10.51 -15.65
C PRO A 131 -30.04 -9.11 -15.03
N LYS A 132 -31.04 -8.98 -14.14
CA LYS A 132 -31.29 -7.80 -13.31
C LYS A 132 -30.15 -7.48 -12.35
N ALA A 133 -29.56 -8.47 -11.66
CA ALA A 133 -28.45 -8.23 -10.73
C ALA A 133 -27.19 -7.74 -11.45
N VAL A 134 -26.93 -8.22 -12.67
CA VAL A 134 -25.79 -7.74 -13.49
C VAL A 134 -26.05 -6.33 -14.01
N GLU A 135 -27.28 -6.03 -14.42
CA GLU A 135 -27.67 -4.66 -14.79
C GLU A 135 -27.57 -3.70 -13.61
N ASP A 136 -28.01 -4.10 -12.42
CA ASP A 136 -27.97 -3.28 -11.22
C ASP A 136 -26.52 -3.05 -10.75
N LEU A 137 -25.64 -4.04 -10.87
CA LEU A 137 -24.20 -3.85 -10.65
C LEU A 137 -23.58 -2.89 -11.67
N LYS A 138 -23.96 -2.97 -12.95
CA LYS A 138 -23.49 -2.03 -13.98
C LYS A 138 -24.01 -0.62 -13.73
N LYS A 139 -25.27 -0.46 -13.33
CA LYS A 139 -25.87 0.83 -12.96
C LYS A 139 -25.15 1.41 -11.76
N ARG A 140 -24.96 0.62 -10.70
CA ARG A 140 -24.23 1.05 -9.50
C ARG A 140 -22.79 1.46 -9.82
N GLN A 141 -22.07 0.67 -10.63
CA GLN A 141 -20.73 1.05 -11.09
C GLN A 141 -20.73 2.35 -11.91
N ALA A 142 -21.75 2.56 -12.75
CA ALA A 142 -21.88 3.80 -13.52
C ALA A 142 -22.20 5.00 -12.60
N GLU A 143 -23.05 4.82 -11.59
CA GLU A 143 -23.38 5.82 -10.58
C GLU A 143 -22.17 6.19 -9.73
N ASP A 144 -21.43 5.19 -9.25
CA ASP A 144 -20.21 5.39 -8.46
C ASP A 144 -19.17 6.18 -9.28
N ARG A 145 -18.95 5.81 -10.54
CA ARG A 145 -18.08 6.57 -11.46
C ARG A 145 -18.58 7.98 -11.71
N ALA A 146 -19.89 8.19 -11.86
CA ALA A 146 -20.46 9.52 -12.04
C ALA A 146 -20.25 10.39 -10.78
N ASN A 147 -20.36 9.80 -9.59
CA ASN A 147 -20.10 10.48 -8.33
C ASN A 147 -18.61 10.82 -8.16
N GLU A 148 -17.71 9.90 -8.52
CA GLU A 148 -16.27 10.16 -8.55
C GLU A 148 -15.93 11.31 -9.49
N ILE A 149 -16.47 11.33 -10.71
CA ILE A 149 -16.24 12.41 -11.68
C ILE A 149 -16.68 13.76 -11.09
N LYS A 150 -17.87 13.84 -10.47
CA LYS A 150 -18.35 15.06 -9.81
C LYS A 150 -17.46 15.48 -8.65
N ASN A 151 -16.91 14.53 -7.90
CA ASN A 151 -15.99 14.83 -6.81
C ASN A 151 -14.67 15.41 -7.35
N TYR A 152 -14.13 14.86 -8.44
CA TYR A 152 -12.94 15.41 -9.09
C TYR A 152 -13.18 16.78 -9.71
N GLU A 153 -14.37 17.03 -10.27
CA GLU A 153 -14.74 18.35 -10.79
C GLU A 153 -14.80 19.40 -9.67
N LYS A 154 -15.35 19.06 -8.51
CA LYS A 154 -15.32 19.94 -7.32
C LYS A 154 -13.89 20.22 -6.85
N LEU A 155 -13.04 19.19 -6.78
CA LEU A 155 -11.63 19.38 -6.43
C LEU A 155 -10.94 20.27 -7.46
N ALA A 156 -11.12 20.01 -8.75
CA ALA A 156 -10.56 20.85 -9.82
C ALA A 156 -11.00 22.31 -9.70
N ALA A 157 -12.27 22.59 -9.35
CA ALA A 157 -12.75 23.94 -9.11
C ALA A 157 -12.06 24.62 -7.90
N VAL A 158 -11.80 23.87 -6.82
CA VAL A 158 -11.03 24.37 -5.66
C VAL A 158 -9.59 24.69 -6.05
N TYR A 159 -8.95 23.82 -6.82
CA TYR A 159 -7.59 24.04 -7.34
C TYR A 159 -7.53 25.21 -8.33
N ASP A 160 -8.55 25.39 -9.17
CA ASP A 160 -8.65 26.51 -10.12
C ASP A 160 -8.85 27.86 -9.41
N ALA A 161 -9.44 27.86 -8.23
CA ALA A 161 -9.61 29.05 -7.39
C ALA A 161 -8.37 29.36 -6.52
N MET A 162 -7.46 28.38 -6.38
CA MET A 162 -6.23 28.52 -5.61
C MET A 162 -5.13 29.16 -6.47
N THR A 163 -4.19 29.84 -5.83
CA THR A 163 -2.99 30.31 -6.53
C THR A 163 -2.10 29.11 -6.91
N PRO A 164 -1.43 29.14 -8.07
CA PRO A 164 -0.62 28.01 -8.52
C PRO A 164 0.51 27.68 -7.52
N GLU A 165 1.05 28.68 -6.82
CA GLU A 165 2.07 28.53 -5.79
C GLU A 165 1.57 27.79 -4.55
N GLY A 166 0.30 27.99 -4.17
CA GLY A 166 -0.33 27.28 -3.04
C GLY A 166 -0.76 25.86 -3.39
N ALA A 167 -1.18 25.65 -4.63
CA ALA A 167 -1.67 24.38 -5.12
C ALA A 167 -0.54 23.38 -5.46
N ALA A 168 0.59 23.88 -6.01
CA ALA A 168 1.74 23.09 -6.41
C ALA A 168 2.28 22.15 -5.31
N PRO A 169 2.56 22.59 -4.07
CA PRO A 169 3.08 21.70 -3.02
C PRO A 169 2.08 20.61 -2.63
N ILE A 170 0.78 20.91 -2.64
CA ILE A 170 -0.27 19.93 -2.34
C ILE A 170 -0.31 18.85 -3.43
N LEU A 171 -0.23 19.28 -4.70
CA LEU A 171 -0.23 18.35 -5.83
C LEU A 171 1.06 17.50 -5.87
N LYS A 172 2.20 18.09 -5.51
CA LYS A 172 3.47 17.36 -5.33
C LYS A 172 3.36 16.29 -4.25
N GLN A 173 2.89 16.65 -3.06
CA GLN A 173 2.70 15.69 -1.97
C GLN A 173 1.72 14.58 -2.35
N MET A 174 0.65 14.90 -3.09
CA MET A 174 -0.31 13.92 -3.59
C MET A 174 0.35 12.92 -4.54
N ALA A 175 1.18 13.39 -5.48
CA ALA A 175 1.86 12.52 -6.43
C ALA A 175 2.96 11.66 -5.76
N GLU A 176 3.69 12.20 -4.78
CA GLU A 176 4.72 11.47 -4.03
C GLU A 176 4.15 10.41 -3.07
N SER A 177 2.91 10.59 -2.62
CA SER A 177 2.27 9.69 -1.66
C SER A 177 1.90 8.30 -2.21
N GLY A 178 2.15 8.03 -3.51
CA GLY A 178 1.99 6.71 -4.12
C GLY A 178 1.31 6.74 -5.49
N THR A 179 1.39 5.62 -6.22
CA THR A 179 0.87 5.48 -7.60
C THR A 179 -0.59 5.89 -7.71
N GLY A 180 -1.48 5.30 -6.89
CA GLY A 180 -2.92 5.60 -6.95
C GLY A 180 -3.29 7.08 -6.74
N LYS A 181 -2.50 7.82 -5.97
CA LYS A 181 -2.73 9.26 -5.75
C LYS A 181 -2.16 10.11 -6.88
N MET A 182 -1.17 9.63 -7.61
CA MET A 182 -0.69 10.25 -8.84
C MET A 182 -1.77 10.20 -9.94
N GLU A 183 -2.46 9.06 -10.09
CA GLU A 183 -3.63 8.99 -10.99
C GLU A 183 -4.74 9.95 -10.55
N GLN A 184 -4.95 10.10 -9.24
CA GLN A 184 -5.92 11.06 -8.70
C GLN A 184 -5.57 12.51 -9.05
N ALA A 185 -4.30 12.90 -8.87
CA ALA A 185 -3.80 14.22 -9.26
C ALA A 185 -4.01 14.45 -10.77
N ALA A 186 -3.69 13.46 -11.60
CA ALA A 186 -3.93 13.55 -13.04
C ALA A 186 -5.42 13.68 -13.38
N GLN A 187 -6.33 12.98 -12.69
CA GLN A 187 -7.78 13.15 -12.87
C GLN A 187 -8.26 14.57 -12.54
N ILE A 188 -7.73 15.18 -11.49
CA ILE A 188 -8.01 16.58 -11.15
C ILE A 188 -7.52 17.50 -12.27
N LEU A 189 -6.28 17.34 -12.72
CA LEU A 189 -5.68 18.16 -13.78
C LEU A 189 -6.41 18.05 -15.13
N VAL A 190 -6.98 16.89 -15.47
CA VAL A 190 -7.82 16.71 -16.67
C VAL A 190 -9.06 17.59 -16.65
N ARG A 191 -9.61 17.86 -15.45
CA ARG A 191 -10.85 18.62 -15.25
C ARG A 191 -10.60 20.10 -14.98
N MET A 192 -9.37 20.49 -14.67
CA MET A 192 -8.96 21.89 -14.54
C MET A 192 -8.87 22.59 -15.90
N LYS A 193 -8.93 23.92 -15.87
CA LYS A 193 -8.68 24.73 -17.07
C LYS A 193 -7.23 24.57 -17.50
N GLU A 194 -7.00 24.36 -18.80
CA GLU A 194 -5.65 24.09 -19.34
C GLU A 194 -4.63 25.20 -19.01
N ARG A 195 -5.08 26.46 -18.94
CA ARG A 195 -4.24 27.60 -18.53
C ARG A 195 -3.76 27.48 -17.07
N ASN A 196 -4.62 27.01 -16.17
CA ASN A 196 -4.29 26.85 -14.76
C ASN A 196 -3.39 25.62 -14.57
N THR A 197 -3.67 24.52 -15.28
CA THR A 197 -2.80 23.34 -15.31
C THR A 197 -1.38 23.72 -15.74
N ALA A 198 -1.22 24.51 -16.81
CA ALA A 198 0.10 24.96 -17.26
C ALA A 198 0.85 25.79 -16.19
N ARG A 199 0.16 26.75 -15.56
CA ARG A 199 0.74 27.56 -14.47
C ARG A 199 1.11 26.71 -13.26
N LEU A 200 0.32 25.69 -12.95
CA LEU A 200 0.56 24.78 -11.83
C LEU A 200 1.75 23.86 -12.10
N MET A 201 1.93 23.40 -13.35
CA MET A 201 3.12 22.64 -13.77
C MET A 201 4.39 23.49 -13.72
N GLU A 202 4.30 24.78 -14.06
CA GLU A 202 5.42 25.72 -13.91
C GLU A 202 5.76 25.95 -12.42
N ALA A 203 4.75 26.19 -11.58
CA ALA A 203 4.92 26.41 -10.14
C ALA A 203 5.43 25.18 -9.36
N LEU A 204 5.26 23.96 -9.90
CA LEU A 204 5.76 22.72 -9.31
C LEU A 204 7.29 22.68 -9.18
N GLY A 205 8.01 23.37 -10.07
CA GLY A 205 9.48 23.45 -10.06
C GLY A 205 10.22 22.13 -10.33
N ASP A 206 9.50 21.03 -10.57
CA ASP A 206 10.04 19.71 -10.89
C ASP A 206 9.59 19.27 -12.29
N PRO A 207 10.46 19.37 -13.32
CA PRO A 207 10.11 19.03 -14.69
C PRO A 207 9.86 17.53 -14.89
N ALA A 208 10.48 16.66 -14.08
CA ALA A 208 10.30 15.22 -14.21
C ALA A 208 8.91 14.81 -13.72
N LEU A 209 8.48 15.34 -12.59
CA LEU A 209 7.15 15.08 -12.04
C LEU A 209 6.05 15.66 -12.95
N ALA A 210 6.25 16.87 -13.46
CA ALA A 210 5.32 17.51 -14.39
C ALA A 210 5.14 16.69 -15.68
N ALA A 211 6.23 16.15 -16.25
CA ALA A 211 6.16 15.28 -17.43
C ALA A 211 5.35 14.01 -17.15
N GLN A 212 5.60 13.34 -16.01
CA GLN A 212 4.87 12.12 -15.65
C GLN A 212 3.37 12.40 -15.42
N LEU A 213 3.02 13.53 -14.78
CA LEU A 213 1.62 13.95 -14.61
C LEU A 213 0.96 14.21 -15.97
N MET A 214 1.64 14.89 -16.89
CA MET A 214 1.12 15.18 -18.22
C MET A 214 0.93 13.92 -19.07
N ASP A 215 1.82 12.93 -18.95
CA ASP A 215 1.65 11.62 -19.59
C ASP A 215 0.41 10.90 -19.06
N LYS A 216 0.18 10.93 -17.74
CA LYS A 216 -1.02 10.36 -17.12
C LYS A 216 -2.29 11.09 -17.54
N VAL A 217 -2.27 12.43 -17.58
CA VAL A 217 -3.36 13.26 -18.09
C VAL A 217 -3.69 12.90 -19.54
N ARG A 218 -2.67 12.69 -20.39
CA ARG A 218 -2.86 12.27 -21.79
C ARG A 218 -3.46 10.87 -21.89
N GLN A 219 -2.98 9.92 -21.08
CA GLN A 219 -3.55 8.56 -21.03
C GLN A 219 -5.02 8.59 -20.60
N LEU A 220 -5.38 9.37 -19.58
CA LEU A 220 -6.76 9.52 -19.11
C LEU A 220 -7.66 10.22 -20.15
N LYS A 221 -7.16 11.27 -20.82
CA LYS A 221 -7.90 11.92 -21.92
C LYS A 221 -8.14 10.94 -23.06
N ALA A 222 -7.16 10.10 -23.42
CA ALA A 222 -7.32 9.08 -24.47
C ALA A 222 -8.36 8.01 -24.09
N LEU A 223 -8.34 7.52 -22.85
CA LEU A 223 -9.33 6.56 -22.34
C LEU A 223 -10.75 7.15 -22.29
N ASN A 224 -10.87 8.41 -21.88
CA ASN A 224 -12.15 9.11 -21.85
C ASN A 224 -12.68 9.37 -23.27
N ALA A 225 -11.82 9.76 -24.20
CA ALA A 225 -12.19 9.94 -25.60
C ALA A 225 -12.62 8.63 -26.26
N ALA A 226 -11.93 7.52 -25.98
CA ALA A 226 -12.30 6.19 -26.46
C ALA A 226 -13.65 5.73 -25.88
N SER A 227 -13.95 6.08 -24.63
CA SER A 227 -15.23 5.75 -23.99
C SER A 227 -16.39 6.62 -24.47
N ALA A 228 -16.10 7.84 -24.97
CA ALA A 228 -17.09 8.80 -25.45
C ALA A 228 -17.43 8.67 -26.94
N ALA A 229 -16.79 7.75 -27.68
CA ALA A 229 -17.07 7.50 -29.09
C ALA A 229 -17.95 6.24 -29.27
N PRO A 230 -19.29 6.33 -29.17
CA PRO A 230 -20.16 5.26 -29.61
C PRO A 230 -20.20 5.27 -31.15
N GLY A 231 -19.53 4.30 -31.78
CA GLY A 231 -19.91 3.88 -33.13
C GLY A 231 -19.14 4.46 -34.32
N VAL A 232 -17.86 4.86 -34.17
CA VAL A 232 -17.00 4.89 -35.38
C VAL A 232 -16.56 3.46 -35.64
N ALA A 233 -17.32 2.77 -36.47
CA ALA A 233 -16.95 1.48 -37.03
C ALA A 233 -15.49 1.57 -37.55
N PRO A 234 -14.63 0.57 -37.27
CA PRO A 234 -13.27 0.58 -37.80
C PRO A 234 -13.39 0.68 -39.32
N ALA A 235 -12.85 1.77 -39.88
CA ALA A 235 -12.81 1.95 -41.32
C ALA A 235 -12.20 0.67 -41.92
N PRO A 236 -12.88 0.02 -42.89
CA PRO A 236 -12.35 -1.19 -43.50
C PRO A 236 -10.99 -0.85 -44.08
N THR A 237 -9.97 -1.56 -43.59
CA THR A 237 -8.62 -1.50 -44.14
C THR A 237 -8.71 -1.65 -45.66
N PRO A 238 -8.12 -0.74 -46.45
CA PRO A 238 -8.11 -0.87 -47.90
C PRO A 238 -7.38 -2.16 -48.26
N SER A 239 -8.17 -3.18 -48.65
CA SER A 239 -7.68 -4.44 -49.15
C SER A 239 -6.78 -4.16 -50.36
N GLY A 240 -5.59 -4.73 -50.33
CA GLY A 240 -4.45 -4.37 -51.15
C GLY A 240 -4.78 -4.25 -52.64
N ALA A 241 -4.40 -3.11 -53.21
CA ALA A 241 -4.17 -2.96 -54.63
C ALA A 241 -3.07 -3.93 -55.06
N THR A 242 -3.44 -4.87 -55.93
CA THR A 242 -2.56 -5.77 -56.69
C THR A 242 -1.39 -5.02 -57.34
N PRO A 243 -0.14 -5.44 -57.15
CA PRO A 243 0.98 -4.88 -57.91
C PRO A 243 0.91 -5.37 -59.36
N GLY A 244 0.82 -4.40 -60.27
CA GLY A 244 0.85 -4.60 -61.72
C GLY A 244 2.16 -5.27 -62.17
N ARG A 245 1.98 -6.27 -63.04
CA ARG A 245 2.99 -7.02 -63.77
C ARG A 245 3.67 -6.10 -64.80
N PRO A 246 5.00 -5.91 -64.81
CA PRO A 246 5.66 -5.23 -65.91
C PRO A 246 5.79 -6.16 -67.11
N LEU A 247 5.28 -5.70 -68.25
CA LEU A 247 5.64 -6.18 -69.58
C LEU A 247 6.84 -5.35 -70.05
N GLN A 248 8.00 -5.99 -70.16
CA GLN A 248 8.95 -5.91 -71.29
C GLN A 248 10.19 -6.74 -71.00
#